data_AF-A0A6G4VEK7-F1
#
_entry.id   AF-A0A6G4VEK7-F1
#
_cell.length_a   1.000
_cell.length_b   1.000
_cell.length_c   1.000
_cell.angle_alpha   90.00
_cell.angle_beta   90.00
_cell.angle_gamma   90.00
#
_symmetry.space_group_name_H-M   'P 1'
#
loop_
_entity.id
_entity.type
_entity.pdbx_description
1 polymer ?
#
loop_
_entity_poly.entity_id
_entity_poly.type
_entity_poly.pdbx_seq_one_letter_code
_entity_poly.pdbx_strand_id
1 'polypeptide(L)'
;MLTASKAGAIQTFSLLGTPGANDKWLEPGNNAGIPGTPGANQRLGLSIHFTGTSLYAGMPYGPSTHGALHALPMANVVAGATPTTITTYQPGTGGLPAAGTRFGFTAR
;
A
#
# COMPACT_ATOMS: atom_id res chain seq x y z
N MET A 1 -8.35 10.19 -6.41
CA MET A 1 -8.05 10.28 -7.86
C MET A 1 -6.57 10.63 -7.98
N LEU A 2 -5.75 9.65 -8.35
CA LEU A 2 -4.30 9.82 -8.42
C LEU A 2 -3.93 10.89 -9.46
N THR A 3 -3.18 11.91 -9.04
CA THR A 3 -2.68 12.97 -9.93
C THR A 3 -1.32 12.65 -10.53
N ALA A 4 -0.59 11.68 -9.97
CA ALA A 4 0.74 11.30 -10.41
C ALA A 4 0.73 10.08 -11.34
N SER A 5 1.38 10.23 -12.50
CA SER A 5 1.49 9.17 -13.50
C SER A 5 2.15 7.92 -12.94
N LYS A 6 1.51 6.76 -13.10
CA LYS A 6 2.01 5.44 -12.66
C LYS A 6 2.32 5.37 -11.15
N ALA A 7 1.63 6.17 -10.33
CA ALA A 7 1.75 6.09 -8.87
C ALA A 7 1.23 4.74 -8.33
N GLY A 8 0.20 4.18 -8.97
CA GLY A 8 -0.43 2.92 -8.55
C GLY A 8 -1.43 3.13 -7.41
N ALA A 9 -2.41 2.24 -7.33
CA ALA A 9 -3.40 2.15 -6.28
C ALA A 9 -3.85 0.70 -6.16
N ILE A 10 -4.47 0.37 -5.03
CA ILE A 10 -5.16 -0.91 -4.82
C ILE A 10 -6.64 -0.59 -4.58
N GLN A 11 -7.53 -1.28 -5.26
CA GLN A 11 -8.96 -1.25 -4.97
C GLN A 11 -9.34 -2.54 -4.25
N THR A 12 -10.03 -2.41 -3.13
CA THR A 12 -10.76 -3.52 -2.51
C THR A 12 -12.25 -3.31 -2.72
N PHE A 13 -12.97 -4.41 -2.83
CA PHE A 13 -14.42 -4.42 -3.04
C PHE A 13 -15.04 -5.62 -2.34
N SER A 14 -16.32 -5.51 -2.02
CA SER A 14 -17.09 -6.60 -1.42
C SER A 14 -17.76 -7.43 -2.52
N LEU A 15 -17.74 -8.75 -2.35
CA LEU A 15 -18.59 -9.67 -3.14
C LEU A 15 -20.03 -9.72 -2.65
N LEU A 16 -20.32 -9.09 -1.50
CA LEU A 16 -21.62 -9.01 -0.88
C LEU A 16 -22.21 -7.60 -0.98
N GLY A 17 -23.50 -7.52 -1.26
CA GLY A 17 -24.25 -6.28 -1.36
C GLY A 17 -24.23 -5.66 -2.76
N THR A 18 -24.67 -4.41 -2.85
CA THR A 18 -24.71 -3.66 -4.12
C THR A 18 -23.28 -3.39 -4.62
N PRO A 19 -22.99 -3.58 -5.92
CA PRO A 19 -21.70 -3.24 -6.50
C PRO A 19 -21.28 -1.79 -6.16
N GLY A 20 -20.02 -1.59 -5.78
CA GLY A 20 -19.49 -0.28 -5.43
C GLY A 20 -19.76 0.21 -4.01
N ALA A 21 -20.73 -0.38 -3.29
CA ALA A 21 -21.15 0.14 -1.98
C ALA A 21 -20.05 0.03 -0.90
N ASN A 22 -19.15 -0.94 -1.03
CA ASN A 22 -18.07 -1.20 -0.08
C ASN A 22 -16.69 -1.15 -0.75
N ASP A 23 -16.58 -0.40 -1.84
CA ASP A 23 -15.32 -0.22 -2.54
C ASP A 23 -14.43 0.75 -1.78
N LYS A 24 -13.13 0.43 -1.72
CA LYS A 24 -12.14 1.26 -1.05
C LYS A 24 -10.89 1.37 -1.91
N TRP A 25 -10.41 2.59 -2.06
CA TRP A 25 -9.14 2.89 -2.72
C TRP A 25 -8.04 3.03 -1.67
N LEU A 26 -6.94 2.31 -1.85
CA LEU A 26 -5.73 2.42 -1.07
C LEU A 26 -4.70 3.19 -1.92
N GLU A 27 -4.45 4.43 -1.55
CA GLU A 27 -3.58 5.37 -2.26
C GLU A 27 -2.67 6.05 -1.24
N PRO A 28 -1.44 6.45 -1.61
CA PRO A 28 -0.62 7.29 -0.74
C PRO A 28 -1.36 8.59 -0.39
N GLY A 29 -1.39 8.94 0.89
CA GLY A 29 -1.93 10.20 1.37
C GLY A 29 -3.44 10.26 1.56
N ASN A 30 -4.16 9.17 1.26
CA ASN A 30 -5.58 9.08 1.55
C ASN A 30 -5.84 8.42 2.92
N ASN A 31 -7.12 8.25 3.26
CA ASN A 31 -7.54 7.71 4.56
C ASN A 31 -7.23 6.21 4.74
N ALA A 32 -6.57 5.53 3.80
CA ALA A 32 -6.08 4.15 3.98
C ALA A 32 -4.84 4.07 4.89
N GLY A 33 -4.15 5.20 5.12
CA GLY A 33 -3.00 5.29 6.03
C GLY A 33 -1.65 5.07 5.36
N ILE A 34 -1.57 4.86 4.05
CA ILE A 34 -0.29 4.85 3.32
C ILE A 34 0.28 6.27 3.34
N PRO A 35 1.49 6.50 3.87
CA PRO A 35 2.03 7.83 4.06
C PRO A 35 2.46 8.49 2.74
N GLY A 36 2.60 9.82 2.80
CA GLY A 36 3.13 10.63 1.69
C GLY A 36 2.08 11.03 0.67
N THR A 37 2.54 11.58 -0.45
CA THR A 37 1.69 11.91 -1.61
C THR A 37 1.97 10.94 -2.76
N PRO A 38 1.01 10.72 -3.67
CA PRO A 38 1.25 9.90 -4.85
C PRO A 38 2.40 10.49 -5.68
N GLY A 39 3.46 9.69 -5.88
CA GLY A 39 4.63 10.07 -6.66
C GLY A 39 4.68 9.38 -8.02
N ALA A 40 5.30 10.02 -9.00
CA ALA A 40 5.42 9.45 -10.34
C ALA A 40 6.18 8.12 -10.31
N ASN A 41 5.68 7.12 -11.03
CA ASN A 41 6.27 5.77 -11.16
C ASN A 41 6.44 4.96 -9.87
N GLN A 42 5.86 5.34 -8.73
CA GLN A 42 5.98 4.58 -7.48
C GLN A 42 5.43 3.15 -7.58
N ARG A 43 4.38 2.96 -8.40
CA ARG A 43 3.70 1.68 -8.66
C ARG A 43 3.29 0.94 -7.38
N LEU A 44 2.60 1.64 -6.48
CA LEU A 44 1.92 1.01 -5.35
C LEU A 44 1.01 -0.12 -5.86
N GLY A 45 1.07 -1.26 -5.16
CA GLY A 45 0.26 -2.43 -5.47
C GLY A 45 0.79 -3.26 -6.64
N LEU A 46 1.99 -2.97 -7.16
CA LEU A 46 2.61 -3.81 -8.20
C LEU A 46 2.82 -5.26 -7.70
N SER A 47 3.06 -5.41 -6.41
CA SER A 47 2.96 -6.70 -5.73
C SER A 47 2.08 -6.55 -4.50
N ILE A 48 1.24 -7.56 -4.25
CA ILE A 48 0.42 -7.64 -3.05
C ILE A 48 0.50 -9.05 -2.47
N HIS A 49 0.51 -9.14 -1.15
CA HIS A 49 0.35 -10.39 -0.43
C HIS A 49 -0.66 -10.18 0.69
N PHE A 50 -1.66 -11.04 0.76
CA PHE A 50 -2.72 -10.93 1.75
C PHE A 50 -2.62 -12.09 2.74
N THR A 51 -2.65 -11.76 4.03
CA THR A 51 -2.74 -12.72 5.12
C THR A 51 -4.08 -12.57 5.83
N GLY A 52 -4.38 -13.44 6.79
CA GLY A 52 -5.60 -13.31 7.60
C GLY A 52 -5.69 -12.01 8.43
N THR A 53 -4.59 -11.26 8.56
CA THR A 53 -4.52 -10.06 9.42
C THR A 53 -4.06 -8.80 8.69
N SER A 54 -3.38 -8.91 7.55
CA SER A 54 -2.80 -7.75 6.87
C SER A 54 -2.69 -7.93 5.35
N LEU A 55 -2.87 -6.82 4.64
CA LEU A 55 -2.48 -6.68 3.25
C LEU A 55 -1.09 -6.05 3.19
N TYR A 56 -0.14 -6.77 2.62
CA TYR A 56 1.18 -6.27 2.26
C TYR A 56 1.12 -5.69 0.86
N ALA A 57 1.33 -4.38 0.75
CA ALA A 57 1.29 -3.62 -0.49
C ALA A 57 2.69 -3.11 -0.85
N GLY A 58 3.24 -3.64 -1.93
CA GLY A 58 4.56 -3.26 -2.45
C GLY A 58 4.54 -1.93 -3.18
N MET A 59 5.57 -1.12 -2.95
CA MET A 59 5.87 0.10 -3.71
C MET A 59 7.35 0.07 -4.15
N PRO A 60 7.71 -0.72 -5.17
CA PRO A 60 9.11 -1.02 -5.48
C PRO A 60 9.93 0.14 -6.04
N TYR A 61 9.30 1.26 -6.40
CA TYR A 61 9.98 2.40 -7.02
C TYR A 61 9.84 3.69 -6.20
N GLY A 62 9.43 3.56 -4.94
CA GLY A 62 9.33 4.69 -4.02
C GLY A 62 8.71 4.29 -2.68
N PRO A 63 8.46 5.23 -1.77
CA PRO A 63 8.90 6.62 -1.85
C PRO A 63 10.41 6.77 -1.64
N SER A 64 11.09 5.73 -1.14
CA SER A 64 12.56 5.72 -0.99
C SER A 64 13.26 5.32 -2.30
N THR A 65 14.55 5.62 -2.42
CA THR A 65 15.39 5.18 -3.55
C THR A 65 15.51 3.66 -3.67
N HIS A 66 15.15 2.92 -2.63
CA HIS A 66 15.20 1.46 -2.58
C HIS A 66 13.81 0.81 -2.67
N GLY A 67 12.72 1.59 -2.74
CA GLY A 67 11.34 1.10 -2.61
C GLY A 67 10.85 0.98 -1.16
N ALA A 68 9.62 0.49 -1.00
CA ALA A 68 8.99 0.24 0.30
C ALA A 68 7.95 -0.89 0.23
N LEU A 69 7.60 -1.43 1.40
CA LEU A 69 6.48 -2.34 1.59
C LEU A 69 5.61 -1.82 2.74
N HIS A 70 4.31 -1.71 2.50
CA HIS A 70 3.35 -1.27 3.51
C HIS A 70 2.52 -2.46 3.97
N ALA A 71 2.48 -2.75 5.28
CA ALA A 71 1.58 -3.72 5.86
C ALA A 71 0.36 -3.00 6.44
N LEU A 72 -0.78 -3.15 5.78
CA LEU A 72 -2.06 -2.56 6.15
C LEU A 72 -2.89 -3.57 6.95
N PRO A 73 -3.26 -3.27 8.21
CA PRO A 73 -4.22 -4.08 8.95
C PRO A 73 -5.58 -4.15 8.24
N MET A 74 -6.38 -5.18 8.52
CA MET A 74 -7.70 -5.36 7.92
C MET A 74 -8.61 -4.13 8.00
N ALA A 75 -8.56 -3.38 9.11
CA ALA A 75 -9.34 -2.16 9.30
C ALA A 75 -9.02 -1.06 8.27
N ASN A 76 -7.79 -1.04 7.75
CA ASN A 76 -7.37 -0.11 6.70
C ASN A 76 -7.83 -0.55 5.31
N VAL A 77 -8.07 -1.86 5.13
CA VAL A 77 -8.33 -2.48 3.83
C VAL A 77 -9.82 -2.64 3.54
N VAL A 78 -10.65 -2.82 4.57
CA VAL A 78 -12.10 -3.00 4.46
C VAL A 78 -12.83 -1.67 4.65
N ALA A 79 -13.95 -1.49 3.95
CA ALA A 79 -14.84 -0.34 4.14
C ALA A 79 -15.53 -0.38 5.51
N GLY A 80 -15.87 0.78 6.07
CA GLY A 80 -16.63 0.89 7.33
C GLY A 80 -15.84 0.70 8.63
N ALA A 81 -14.58 0.24 8.56
CA ALA A 81 -13.70 0.18 9.72
C ALA A 81 -12.85 1.45 9.86
N THR A 82 -12.54 1.84 11.11
CA THR A 82 -11.61 2.92 11.42
C THR A 82 -10.18 2.47 11.13
N PRO A 83 -9.46 3.10 10.17
CA PRO A 83 -8.08 2.76 9.86
C PRO A 83 -7.17 2.89 11.09
N THR A 84 -6.23 1.96 11.25
CA THR A 84 -5.23 1.99 12.32
C THR A 84 -3.84 2.26 11.76
N THR A 85 -2.84 2.36 12.63
CA THR A 85 -1.44 2.55 12.22
C THR A 85 -0.98 1.39 11.34
N ILE A 86 -0.44 1.72 10.17
CA ILE A 86 0.20 0.75 9.28
C ILE A 86 1.67 0.58 9.64
N THR A 87 2.28 -0.54 9.26
CA THR A 87 3.74 -0.69 9.31
C THR A 87 4.32 -0.43 7.94
N THR A 88 5.39 0.36 7.88
CA THR A 88 6.15 0.58 6.64
C THR A 88 7.55 0.00 6.80
N TYR A 89 7.89 -0.93 5.91
CA TYR A 89 9.23 -1.48 5.80
C TYR A 89 9.98 -0.76 4.68
N GLN A 90 11.06 -0.10 5.05
CA GLN A 90 11.89 0.68 4.14
C GLN A 90 13.38 0.36 4.40
N PRO A 91 14.16 0.01 3.36
CA PRO A 91 15.61 -0.12 3.48
C PRO A 91 16.25 1.15 4.10
N GLY A 92 17.13 0.95 5.08
CA GLY A 92 17.77 2.02 5.85
C GLY A 92 17.04 2.43 7.13
N THR A 93 15.89 1.82 7.45
CA THR A 93 15.14 2.07 8.69
C THR A 93 14.85 0.75 9.41
N GLY A 94 14.59 0.80 10.73
CA GLY A 94 14.15 -0.38 11.49
C GLY A 94 15.11 -1.58 11.45
N GLY A 95 16.41 -1.33 11.23
CA GLY A 95 17.42 -2.38 11.10
C GLY A 95 17.54 -3.00 9.70
N LEU A 96 16.71 -2.59 8.74
CA LEU A 96 16.85 -3.01 7.34
C LEU A 96 18.09 -2.36 6.72
N PRO A 97 18.99 -3.11 6.07
CA PRO A 97 20.12 -2.55 5.35
C PRO A 97 19.65 -1.52 4.30
N ALA A 98 20.34 -0.38 4.19
CA ALA A 98 20.11 0.62 3.15
C ALA A 98 20.68 0.15 1.80
N ALA A 99 20.14 -0.94 1.28
CA ALA A 99 20.61 -1.62 0.08
C ALA A 99 19.45 -2.23 -0.73
N GLY A 100 19.76 -2.64 -1.96
CA GLY A 100 18.78 -3.14 -2.92
C GLY A 100 18.27 -2.04 -3.87
N THR A 101 17.33 -2.38 -4.73
CA THR A 101 16.82 -1.43 -5.73
C THR A 101 15.31 -1.33 -5.76
N ARG A 102 14.60 -2.40 -5.36
CA ARG A 102 13.15 -2.56 -5.57
C ARG A 102 12.48 -3.33 -4.43
N PHE A 103 12.71 -2.89 -3.20
CA PHE A 103 12.09 -3.47 -2.02
C PHE A 103 10.55 -3.41 -2.15
N GLY A 104 9.87 -4.51 -1.83
CA GLY A 104 8.43 -4.64 -2.07
C GLY A 104 8.05 -5.03 -3.52
N PHE A 105 9.01 -5.38 -4.40
CA PHE A 105 8.69 -5.93 -5.72
C PHE A 105 8.09 -7.35 -5.65
N THR A 106 8.36 -8.08 -4.57
CA THR A 106 7.76 -9.38 -4.30
C THR A 106 7.38 -9.45 -2.83
N ALA A 107 6.17 -9.01 -2.50
CA ALA A 107 5.55 -9.27 -1.21
C ALA A 107 5.18 -10.75 -1.11
N ARG A 108 5.64 -11.43 -0.07
CA ARG A 108 5.30 -12.81 0.29
C ARG A 108 5.60 -13.05 1.76
#